data_AF-A0A8S8XMJ1-F1
#
_entry.id   AF-A0A8S8XMJ1-F1
#
_cell.length_a   1.000
_cell.length_b   1.000
_cell.length_c   1.000
_cell.angle_alpha   90.00
_cell.angle_beta   90.00
_cell.angle_gamma   90.00
#
_symmetry.space_group_name_H-M   'P 1'
#
loop_
_entity.id
_entity.type
_entity.pdbx_description
1 polymer ?
#
loop_
_entity_poly.entity_id
_entity_poly.type
_entity_poly.pdbx_seq_one_letter_code
_entity_poly.pdbx_strand_id
1 'polypeptide(L)'
;MFTQIRTLVIYSTIFMLLFVLHIVFAANDYHLLFRVVALLITVMTFFSGPICMFIEPIQERYKTIYVQGLLISIPLSIGLGWAYSDMSVGLEMILFPLITLTIHGTIRQSSIGLTYGLK
;
A
#
# COMPACT_ATOMS: atom_id res chain seq x y z
N MET A 1 -5.55 -5.14 -22.82
CA MET A 1 -5.82 -4.02 -21.90
C MET A 1 -6.41 -4.47 -20.56
N PHE A 2 -7.50 -5.25 -20.53
CA PHE A 2 -8.14 -5.70 -19.26
C PHE A 2 -7.23 -6.44 -18.26
N THR A 3 -6.29 -7.27 -18.73
CA THR A 3 -5.39 -7.99 -17.82
C THR A 3 -4.35 -7.08 -17.14
N GLN A 4 -4.12 -5.86 -17.63
CA GLN A 4 -3.13 -4.95 -17.04
C GLN A 4 -3.65 -4.24 -15.77
N ILE A 5 -4.97 -4.15 -15.60
CA ILE A 5 -5.58 -3.42 -14.46
C ILE A 5 -6.07 -4.39 -13.39
N ARG A 6 -6.25 -5.69 -13.70
CA ARG A 6 -6.77 -6.71 -12.77
C ARG A 6 -6.13 -6.64 -11.38
N THR A 7 -4.80 -6.58 -11.32
CA THR A 7 -4.06 -6.55 -10.05
C THR A 7 -4.34 -5.28 -9.27
N LEU A 8 -4.38 -4.13 -9.94
CA LEU A 8 -4.76 -2.86 -9.31
C LEU A 8 -6.22 -2.88 -8.82
N VAL A 9 -7.14 -3.49 -9.58
CA VAL A 9 -8.54 -3.67 -9.15
C VAL A 9 -8.58 -4.51 -7.88
N ILE A 10 -7.93 -5.68 -7.85
CA ILE A 10 -7.93 -6.56 -6.67
C ILE A 10 -7.35 -5.82 -5.45
N TYR A 11 -6.18 -5.19 -5.61
CA TYR A 11 -5.55 -4.42 -4.54
C TYR A 11 -6.48 -3.31 -4.04
N SER A 12 -7.09 -2.54 -4.95
CA SER A 12 -7.97 -1.43 -4.60
C SER A 12 -9.25 -1.92 -3.93
N THR A 13 -9.83 -3.04 -4.38
CA THR A 13 -11.00 -3.65 -3.74
C THR A 13 -10.68 -4.08 -2.31
N ILE A 14 -9.55 -4.76 -2.07
CA ILE A 14 -9.13 -5.16 -0.72
C ILE A 14 -8.92 -3.92 0.16
N PHE A 15 -8.21 -2.92 -0.37
CA PHE A 15 -7.97 -1.66 0.35
C PHE A 15 -9.28 -0.96 0.73
N MET A 16 -10.21 -0.83 -0.22
CA MET A 16 -11.52 -0.20 0.01
C MET A 16 -12.35 -0.97 1.04
N LEU A 17 -12.34 -2.31 1.00
CA LEU A 17 -13.02 -3.12 2.00
C LEU A 17 -12.44 -2.90 3.40
N LEU A 18 -11.12 -2.87 3.53
CA LEU A 18 -10.47 -2.55 4.81
C LEU A 18 -10.80 -1.13 5.27
N PHE A 19 -10.81 -0.15 4.36
CA PHE A 19 -11.16 1.24 4.70
C PHE A 19 -12.61 1.37 5.19
N VAL A 20 -13.56 0.66 4.55
CA VAL A 20 -14.94 0.60 5.03
C VAL A 20 -15.01 -0.08 6.40
N LEU A 21 -14.31 -1.20 6.61
CA LEU A 21 -14.24 -1.87 7.91
C LEU A 21 -13.65 -0.97 9.00
N HIS A 22 -12.63 -0.17 8.66
CA HIS A 22 -12.05 0.81 9.58
C HIS A 22 -13.10 1.81 10.07
N ILE A 23 -13.93 2.35 9.17
CA ILE A 23 -15.03 3.27 9.53
C ILE A 23 -16.09 2.55 10.37
N VAL A 24 -16.51 1.35 9.96
CA VAL A 24 -17.53 0.58 10.69
C VAL A 24 -17.06 0.23 12.11
N PHE A 25 -15.82 -0.22 12.27
CA PHE A 25 -15.28 -0.56 13.58
C PHE A 25 -15.06 0.66 14.47
N ALA A 26 -14.68 1.81 13.90
CA ALA A 26 -14.63 3.08 14.63
C ALA A 26 -16.02 3.50 15.11
N ALA A 27 -17.04 3.38 14.26
CA ALA A 27 -18.41 3.78 14.57
C ALA A 27 -19.13 2.89 15.60
N ASN A 28 -18.63 1.66 15.83
CA ASN A 28 -19.18 0.70 16.79
C ASN A 28 -18.28 0.47 18.01
N ASP A 29 -17.27 1.32 18.23
CA ASP A 29 -16.33 1.23 19.36
C ASP A 29 -15.56 -0.11 19.48
N TYR A 30 -15.37 -0.82 18.36
CA TYR A 30 -14.59 -2.07 18.32
C TYR A 30 -13.07 -1.79 18.27
N HIS A 31 -12.52 -1.28 19.38
CA HIS A 31 -11.14 -0.76 19.44
C HIS A 31 -10.05 -1.72 18.96
N LEU A 32 -10.14 -3.01 19.31
CA LEU A 32 -9.14 -4.00 18.89
C LEU A 32 -9.17 -4.22 17.37
N LEU A 33 -10.36 -4.46 16.81
CA LEU A 33 -10.55 -4.69 15.38
C LEU A 33 -10.20 -3.44 14.57
N PHE A 34 -10.58 -2.26 15.05
CA PHE A 34 -10.19 -0.98 14.49
C PHE A 34 -8.66 -0.87 14.35
N ARG A 35 -7.90 -1.13 15.42
CA ARG A 35 -6.43 -1.07 15.40
C ARG A 35 -5.81 -2.07 14.43
N VAL A 36 -6.34 -3.29 14.39
CA VAL A 36 -5.87 -4.33 13.46
C VAL A 36 -6.09 -3.88 12.01
N VAL A 37 -7.28 -3.38 11.67
CA VAL A 37 -7.58 -2.91 10.31
C VAL A 37 -6.75 -1.67 9.95
N ALA A 38 -6.57 -0.72 10.88
CA ALA A 38 -5.71 0.44 10.67
C ALA A 38 -4.25 0.04 10.36
N LEU A 39 -3.74 -0.97 11.07
CA LEU A 39 -2.42 -1.55 10.80
C LEU A 39 -2.36 -2.21 9.41
N LEU A 40 -3.40 -2.96 9.02
CA LEU A 40 -3.46 -3.57 7.68
C LEU A 40 -3.49 -2.52 6.56
N ILE A 41 -4.26 -1.45 6.71
CA ILE A 41 -4.28 -0.30 5.77
C ILE A 41 -2.91 0.35 5.69
N THR A 42 -2.22 0.50 6.83
CA THR A 42 -0.86 1.05 6.91
C THR A 42 0.13 0.18 6.14
N VAL A 43 0.09 -1.14 6.34
CA VAL A 43 0.92 -2.10 5.61
C VAL A 43 0.62 -2.07 4.12
N MET A 44 -0.66 -2.08 3.71
CA MET A 44 -1.03 -2.00 2.31
C MET A 44 -0.48 -0.72 1.67
N THR A 45 -0.63 0.42 2.35
CA THR A 45 -0.13 1.71 1.89
C THR A 45 1.40 1.70 1.69
N PHE A 46 2.17 1.28 2.70
CA PHE A 46 3.63 1.31 2.63
C PHE A 46 4.23 0.27 1.70
N PHE A 47 3.58 -0.88 1.52
CA PHE A 47 4.08 -2.00 0.73
C PHE A 47 3.25 -2.26 -0.54
N SER A 48 2.59 -1.23 -1.09
CA SER A 48 1.70 -1.35 -2.25
C SER A 48 2.38 -2.01 -3.46
N GLY A 49 3.60 -1.60 -3.83
CA GLY A 49 4.35 -2.18 -4.94
C GLY A 49 4.60 -3.68 -4.77
N PRO A 50 5.24 -4.11 -3.66
CA PRO A 50 5.42 -5.52 -3.33
C PRO A 50 4.12 -6.33 -3.28
N ILE A 51 3.05 -5.78 -2.67
CA ILE A 51 1.76 -6.48 -2.56
C ILE A 51 1.10 -6.63 -3.93
N CYS A 52 1.08 -5.57 -4.74
CA CYS A 52 0.59 -5.63 -6.11
C CYS A 52 1.38 -6.65 -6.94
N MET A 53 2.71 -6.68 -6.81
CA MET A 53 3.54 -7.69 -7.46
C MET A 53 3.18 -9.11 -7.01
N PHE A 54 2.95 -9.34 -5.71
CA PHE A 54 2.54 -10.64 -5.17
C PHE A 54 1.18 -11.12 -5.69
N ILE A 55 0.26 -10.19 -5.96
CA ILE A 55 -1.06 -10.47 -6.55
C ILE A 55 -0.95 -10.75 -8.06
N GLU A 56 0.06 -10.22 -8.74
CA GLU A 56 0.22 -10.38 -10.18
C GLU A 56 0.68 -11.81 -10.54
N PRO A 57 -0.07 -12.54 -11.39
CA PRO A 57 0.33 -13.87 -11.84
C PRO A 57 1.34 -13.85 -13.00
N ILE A 58 1.50 -12.74 -13.72
CA ILE A 58 2.33 -12.65 -14.95
C ILE A 58 3.66 -11.97 -14.61
N GLN A 59 4.76 -12.73 -14.62
CA GLN A 59 6.10 -12.27 -14.23
C GLN A 59 6.61 -11.09 -15.06
N GLU A 60 6.35 -11.09 -16.38
CA GLU A 60 6.77 -10.02 -17.28
C GLU A 60 6.17 -8.64 -16.91
N ARG A 61 5.13 -8.63 -16.07
CA ARG A 61 4.44 -7.41 -15.62
C ARG A 61 4.89 -6.93 -14.24
N TYR A 62 5.70 -7.69 -13.52
CA TYR A 62 6.09 -7.38 -12.15
C TYR A 62 6.69 -5.99 -12.02
N LYS A 63 7.60 -5.63 -12.94
CA LYS A 63 8.21 -4.29 -12.94
C LYS A 63 7.17 -3.18 -13.10
N THR A 64 6.26 -3.33 -14.06
CA THR A 64 5.22 -2.33 -14.35
C THR A 64 4.25 -2.19 -13.18
N ILE A 65 3.76 -3.32 -12.64
CA ILE A 65 2.84 -3.36 -11.50
C ILE A 65 3.49 -2.80 -10.24
N TYR A 66 4.77 -3.11 -9.99
CA TYR A 66 5.51 -2.58 -8.86
C TYR A 66 5.62 -1.05 -8.90
N VAL A 67 5.95 -0.49 -10.08
CA VAL A 67 6.01 0.97 -10.28
C VAL A 67 4.63 1.61 -10.13
N GLN A 68 3.58 0.98 -10.65
CA GLN A 68 2.21 1.47 -10.46
C GLN A 68 1.81 1.47 -8.98
N GLY A 69 2.16 0.41 -8.24
CA GLY A 69 1.97 0.36 -6.80
C GLY A 69 2.68 1.50 -6.07
N LEU A 70 3.95 1.76 -6.40
CA LEU A 70 4.72 2.89 -5.86
C LEU A 70 4.03 4.24 -6.14
N LEU A 71 3.55 4.46 -7.36
CA LEU A 71 2.87 5.71 -7.71
C LEU A 71 1.56 5.89 -6.91
N ILE A 72 0.85 4.79 -6.62
CA ILE A 72 -0.38 4.81 -5.82
C ILE A 72 -0.07 5.02 -4.33
N SER A 73 1.04 4.48 -3.80
CA SER A 73 1.35 4.62 -2.37
C SER A 73 1.75 6.02 -1.95
N ILE A 74 2.26 6.85 -2.86
CA ILE A 74 2.59 8.25 -2.54
C ILE A 74 1.34 9.02 -2.04
N PRO A 75 0.25 9.17 -2.82
CA PRO A 75 -0.93 9.87 -2.32
C PRO A 75 -1.60 9.13 -1.14
N LEU A 76 -1.59 7.79 -1.12
CA LEU A 76 -2.14 7.02 0.01
C LEU A 76 -1.38 7.28 1.31
N SER A 77 -0.05 7.36 1.26
CA SER A 77 0.79 7.60 2.45
C SER A 77 0.67 9.04 2.96
N ILE A 78 0.41 10.01 2.08
CA ILE A 78 0.03 11.37 2.50
C ILE A 78 -1.29 11.34 3.27
N GLY A 79 -2.32 10.68 2.71
CA GLY A 79 -3.63 10.53 3.35
C GLY A 79 -3.56 9.76 4.68
N LEU A 80 -2.70 8.73 4.74
CA LEU A 80 -2.42 8.00 5.98
C LEU A 80 -1.74 8.90 7.01
N GLY A 81 -0.78 9.72 6.60
CA GLY A 81 -0.12 10.69 7.49
C GLY A 81 -1.14 11.67 8.08
N TRP A 82 -2.02 12.21 7.24
CA TRP A 82 -3.12 13.07 7.68
C TRP A 82 -4.04 12.39 8.68
N ALA A 83 -4.38 11.12 8.46
CA ALA A 83 -5.20 10.34 9.40
C ALA A 83 -4.50 10.09 10.75
N TYR A 84 -3.18 9.89 10.75
CA TYR A 84 -2.39 9.72 11.98
C TYR A 84 -2.12 11.04 12.71
N SER A 85 -2.17 12.17 12.01
CA SER A 85 -2.08 13.52 12.60
C SER A 85 -3.44 14.07 13.06
N ASP A 86 -4.35 13.20 13.52
CA ASP A 86 -5.71 13.57 13.94
C ASP A 86 -6.47 14.44 12.91
N MET A 87 -6.32 14.11 11.62
CA MET A 87 -6.95 14.84 10.51
C MET A 87 -6.49 16.29 10.38
N SER A 88 -5.28 16.60 10.84
CA SER A 88 -4.63 17.91 10.73
C SER A 88 -3.38 17.84 9.85
N VAL A 89 -2.82 19.01 9.50
CA VAL A 89 -1.54 19.08 8.80
C VAL A 89 -0.42 18.75 9.78
N GLY A 90 0.21 17.59 9.61
CA GLY A 90 1.32 17.11 10.45
C GLY A 90 2.55 16.68 9.67
N LEU A 91 3.65 16.43 10.39
CA LEU A 91 4.92 15.97 9.81
C LEU A 91 4.79 14.59 9.16
N GLU A 92 3.85 13.77 9.64
CA GLU A 92 3.56 12.43 9.14
C GLU A 92 3.17 12.47 7.66
N MET A 93 2.49 13.52 7.20
CA MET A 93 2.14 13.71 5.78
C MET A 93 3.36 13.82 4.87
N ILE A 94 4.54 14.14 5.41
CA ILE A 94 5.83 14.18 4.70
C ILE A 94 6.64 12.91 4.99
N LEU A 95 6.71 12.50 6.26
CA LEU A 95 7.50 11.34 6.67
C LEU A 95 7.00 10.03 6.06
N PHE A 96 5.68 9.82 5.98
CA PHE A 96 5.10 8.58 5.48
C PHE A 96 5.37 8.35 3.99
N PRO A 97 5.26 9.36 3.10
CA PRO A 97 5.75 9.26 1.73
C PRO A 97 7.25 8.97 1.64
N LEU A 98 8.08 9.61 2.48
CA LEU A 98 9.52 9.34 2.49
C LEU A 98 9.85 7.90 2.92
N ILE A 99 9.15 7.38 3.92
CA ILE A 99 9.23 5.97 4.35
C ILE A 99 8.82 5.06 3.20
N THR A 100 7.70 5.35 2.54
CA THR A 100 7.19 4.60 1.38
C THR A 100 8.23 4.53 0.25
N LEU A 101 8.80 5.68 -0.12
CA LEU A 101 9.84 5.78 -1.16
C LEU A 101 11.08 4.98 -0.77
N THR A 102 11.48 5.03 0.51
CA THR A 102 12.63 4.28 1.04
C THR A 102 12.40 2.77 0.97
N ILE A 103 11.23 2.29 1.39
CA ILE A 103 10.84 0.88 1.30
C ILE A 103 10.89 0.41 -0.15
N HIS A 104 10.28 1.16 -1.08
CA HIS A 104 10.26 0.75 -2.48
C HIS A 104 11.64 0.84 -3.14
N GLY A 105 12.47 1.81 -2.74
CA GLY A 105 13.83 1.98 -3.21
C GLY A 105 14.75 0.84 -2.77
N THR A 106 14.68 0.47 -1.49
CA THR A 106 15.50 -0.63 -0.91
C THR A 106 15.12 -1.99 -1.49
N ILE A 107 13.82 -2.28 -1.60
CA ILE A 107 13.35 -3.54 -2.23
C ILE A 107 13.77 -3.60 -3.71
N ARG A 108 13.75 -2.47 -4.42
CA ARG A 108 14.23 -2.40 -5.82
C ARG A 108 15.75 -2.61 -5.95
N GLN A 109 16.53 -2.16 -4.96
CA GLN A 109 18.00 -2.24 -4.98
C GLN A 109 18.57 -3.57 -4.48
N SER A 110 17.77 -4.43 -3.83
CA SER A 110 18.18 -5.77 -3.45
C SER A 110 18.63 -6.59 -4.68
N SER A 111 19.94 -6.63 -4.90
CA SER A 111 20.68 -7.45 -5.86
C SER A 111 21.03 -8.84 -5.30
N ILE A 112 20.37 -9.25 -4.21
CA ILE A 112 20.38 -10.64 -3.77
C ILE A 112 19.49 -11.37 -4.77
N GLY A 113 20.08 -12.29 -5.54
CA GLY A 113 19.45 -13.06 -6.63
C GLY A 113 18.27 -13.96 -6.24
N LEU A 114 17.52 -13.60 -5.20
CA LEU A 114 16.35 -14.27 -4.64
C LEU A 114 15.10 -13.38 -4.61
N THR A 115 15.15 -12.11 -5.02
CA THR A 115 13.93 -11.30 -5.21
C THR A 115 13.33 -11.56 -6.59
N TYR A 116 12.63 -12.69 -6.70
CA TYR A 116 11.59 -13.06 -7.68
C TYR A 116 11.75 -12.57 -9.14
N GLY A 117 12.95 -12.64 -9.71
CA GLY A 117 13.12 -12.72 -11.17
C GLY A 117 12.69 -11.50 -11.99
N LEU A 118 13.07 -10.28 -11.60
CA LEU A 118 13.08 -9.16 -12.56
C LEU A 118 14.29 -9.30 -13.51
N LYS A 119 14.16 -10.21 -14.47
CA LYS A 119 14.79 -10.07 -15.80
C LYS A 119 13.80 -9.39 -16.73
#